data_AF-X6D456-F1
#
_entry.id   AF-X6D456-F1
#
_cell.length_a   1.000
_cell.length_b   1.000
_cell.length_c   1.000
_cell.angle_alpha   90.00
_cell.angle_beta   90.00
_cell.angle_gamma   90.00
#
_symmetry.space_group_name_H-M   'P 1'
#
loop_
_entity.id
_entity.type
_entity.pdbx_description
1 polymer ?
#
loop_
_entity_poly.entity_id
_entity_poly.type
_entity_poly.pdbx_seq_one_letter_code
_entity_poly.pdbx_strand_id
1 'polypeptide(L)'
;MSELVAALPMYDWPEVRGEVDAQWAGLRDVFRQRGIDAPSTIVRRNGELPAVPGGIRDAEGKLIAPDPATLPPDKLDFHKLWLHPALLFAQTCWGPMELGLSRHVQVVGQPSYDAYEGGQGELYSSALVMRTGEGPEVRSPADGRALLPLDLIRGKRFTFNSLDSMSGIIAPTRDLEAAGESLDIFSSRNESGGHRGSIVTVAEGRADIAAIDCESWALAQRFEPAARKVVIVGWTARRKGLPFITARTTPEKTIKAMREALVGLAEQPRIQRVG
;
A
#
# COMPACT_ATOMS: atom_id res chain seq x y z
N MET A 1 8.99 24.51 13.48
CA MET A 1 8.55 23.50 12.49
C MET A 1 7.95 22.37 13.29
N SER A 2 6.82 21.80 12.85
CA SER A 2 6.17 20.67 13.53
C SER A 2 7.17 19.52 13.74
N GLU A 3 7.11 18.88 14.92
CA GLU A 3 7.86 17.66 15.23
C GLU A 3 7.14 16.37 14.79
N LEU A 4 5.89 16.49 14.32
CA LEU A 4 5.10 15.37 13.83
C LEU A 4 5.55 14.90 12.45
N VAL A 5 5.34 13.60 12.20
CA VAL A 5 5.73 12.90 10.97
C VAL A 5 4.50 12.60 10.12
N ALA A 6 4.59 12.89 8.83
CA ALA A 6 3.63 12.43 7.83
C ALA A 6 4.35 11.73 6.66
N ALA A 7 3.76 10.69 6.07
CA ALA A 7 4.34 9.96 4.96
C ALA A 7 3.31 9.24 4.09
N LEU A 8 3.42 9.29 2.76
CA LEU A 8 2.51 8.60 1.84
C LEU A 8 3.24 7.59 0.95
N PRO A 9 3.95 6.60 1.52
CA PRO A 9 4.97 5.84 0.77
C PRO A 9 4.42 4.85 -0.26
N MET A 10 3.15 4.44 -0.18
CA MET A 10 2.65 3.28 -0.93
C MET A 10 2.53 3.55 -2.44
N TYR A 11 2.16 4.76 -2.83
CA TYR A 11 1.99 5.19 -4.24
C TYR A 11 2.91 6.36 -4.65
N ASP A 12 3.94 6.65 -3.86
CA ASP A 12 4.88 7.78 -4.07
C ASP A 12 5.97 7.47 -5.10
N TRP A 13 5.56 7.13 -6.33
CA TRP A 13 6.50 6.97 -7.44
C TRP A 13 7.14 8.32 -7.82
N PRO A 14 8.42 8.36 -8.24
CA PRO A 14 9.11 9.62 -8.56
C PRO A 14 8.33 10.53 -9.52
N GLU A 15 7.64 9.94 -10.50
CA GLU A 15 6.89 10.63 -11.54
C GLU A 15 5.62 11.33 -11.04
N VAL A 16 5.09 10.92 -9.88
CA VAL A 16 3.85 11.47 -9.29
C VAL A 16 4.08 12.17 -7.95
N ARG A 17 5.32 12.39 -7.53
CA ARG A 17 5.63 13.08 -6.27
C ARG A 17 4.95 14.44 -6.15
N GLY A 18 4.86 15.19 -7.25
CA GLY A 18 4.12 16.46 -7.26
C GLY A 18 2.62 16.31 -6.96
N GLU A 19 1.98 15.25 -7.47
CA GLU A 19 0.58 14.94 -7.17
C GLU A 19 0.42 14.53 -5.69
N VAL A 20 1.36 13.72 -5.16
CA VAL A 20 1.37 13.28 -3.75
C VAL A 20 1.63 14.45 -2.79
N ASP A 21 2.55 15.35 -3.14
CA ASP A 21 2.84 16.56 -2.35
C ASP A 21 1.64 17.51 -2.35
N ALA A 22 0.94 17.65 -3.49
CA ALA A 22 -0.29 18.44 -3.57
C ALA A 22 -1.42 17.83 -2.72
N GLN A 23 -1.58 16.50 -2.75
CA GLN A 23 -2.52 15.78 -1.89
C GLN A 23 -2.21 16.03 -0.40
N TRP A 24 -0.94 15.90 -0.01
CA TRP A 24 -0.54 16.21 1.36
C TRP A 24 -0.79 17.67 1.72
N ALA A 25 -0.47 18.62 0.84
CA ALA A 25 -0.71 20.04 1.09
C ALA A 25 -2.19 20.32 1.39
N GLY A 26 -3.11 19.74 0.61
CA GLY A 26 -4.55 19.84 0.86
C GLY A 26 -4.95 19.26 2.22
N LEU A 27 -4.49 18.04 2.55
CA LEU A 27 -4.74 17.40 3.84
C LEU A 27 -4.20 18.23 5.01
N ARG A 28 -2.95 18.65 4.91
CA ARG A 28 -2.23 19.45 5.89
C ARG A 28 -2.97 20.76 6.19
N ASP A 29 -3.45 21.45 5.17
CA ASP A 29 -4.13 22.74 5.36
C ASP A 29 -5.47 22.54 6.10
N VAL A 30 -6.22 21.49 5.76
CA VAL A 30 -7.47 21.11 6.46
C VAL A 30 -7.20 20.66 7.90
N PHE A 31 -6.11 19.93 8.15
CA PHE A 31 -5.65 19.54 9.48
C PHE A 31 -5.28 20.77 10.32
N ARG A 32 -4.51 21.71 9.76
CA ARG A 32 -4.10 22.95 10.43
C ARG A 32 -5.28 23.85 10.77
N GLN A 33 -6.27 23.96 9.90
CA GLN A 33 -7.53 24.67 10.19
C GLN A 33 -8.30 24.07 11.39
N ARG A 34 -8.06 22.80 11.71
CA ARG A 34 -8.63 22.10 12.88
C ARG A 34 -7.71 22.09 14.10
N GLY A 35 -6.63 22.87 14.07
CA GLY A 35 -5.68 22.99 15.18
C GLY A 35 -4.73 21.80 15.31
N ILE A 36 -4.56 20.99 14.27
CA ILE A 36 -3.56 19.92 14.22
C ILE A 36 -2.28 20.50 13.63
N ASP A 37 -1.15 20.35 14.33
CA ASP A 37 0.17 20.83 13.88
C ASP A 37 0.75 19.92 12.78
N ALA A 38 0.08 19.81 11.63
CA ALA A 38 0.53 18.96 10.54
C ALA A 38 1.85 19.47 9.92
N PRO A 39 2.83 18.59 9.64
CA PRO A 39 4.13 18.99 9.09
C PRO A 39 4.01 19.58 7.68
N SER A 40 4.95 20.44 7.32
CA SER A 40 4.91 21.13 6.02
C SER A 40 5.09 20.18 4.83
N THR A 41 5.87 19.12 5.01
CA THR A 41 6.22 18.12 3.98
C THR A 41 6.04 16.71 4.52
N ILE A 42 5.94 15.74 3.61
CA ILE A 42 6.00 14.32 3.96
C ILE A 42 7.45 13.81 3.98
N VAL A 43 7.69 12.77 4.78
CA VAL A 43 8.94 12.02 4.87
C VAL A 43 9.03 11.01 3.72
N ARG A 44 10.20 10.94 3.10
CA ARG A 44 10.54 9.97 2.04
C ARG A 44 11.80 9.15 2.33
N ARG A 45 12.54 9.48 3.40
CA ARG A 45 13.75 8.75 3.80
C ARG A 45 13.99 8.82 5.31
N ASN A 46 14.77 7.89 5.84
CA ASN A 46 15.05 7.72 7.25
C ASN A 46 15.72 8.96 7.86
N GLY A 47 16.60 9.64 7.12
CA GLY A 47 17.27 10.86 7.58
C GLY A 47 16.34 12.06 7.79
N GLU A 48 15.07 11.97 7.38
CA GLU A 48 14.04 12.99 7.63
C GLU A 48 13.17 12.66 8.83
N LEU A 49 13.29 11.45 9.39
CA LEU A 49 12.60 11.08 10.62
C LEU A 49 13.29 11.73 11.82
N PRO A 50 12.53 12.31 12.76
CA PRO A 50 13.07 12.72 14.05
C PRO A 50 13.77 11.55 14.74
N ALA A 51 14.86 11.84 15.45
CA ALA A 51 15.52 10.84 16.28
C ALA A 51 14.60 10.44 17.45
N VAL A 52 14.70 9.17 17.86
CA VAL A 52 14.02 8.65 19.05
C VAL A 52 15.08 8.07 19.98
N PRO A 53 15.75 8.90 20.82
CA PRO A 53 16.84 8.44 21.67
C PRO A 53 16.41 7.27 22.55
N GLY A 54 17.16 6.17 22.50
CA GLY A 54 16.84 4.94 23.23
C GLY A 54 15.83 4.01 22.53
N GLY A 55 15.43 4.36 21.29
CA GLY A 55 14.59 3.58 20.39
C GLY A 55 13.08 3.70 20.65
N ILE A 56 12.31 3.17 19.72
CA ILE A 56 10.84 3.22 19.74
C ILE A 56 10.32 2.12 20.66
N ARG A 57 9.37 2.48 21.54
CA ARG A 57 8.77 1.58 22.54
C ARG A 57 7.26 1.47 22.37
N ASP A 58 6.71 0.32 22.75
CA ASP A 58 5.26 0.13 22.83
C ASP A 58 4.65 0.76 24.11
N ALA A 59 3.34 0.59 24.30
CA ALA A 59 2.60 1.14 25.43
C ALA A 59 3.09 0.55 26.78
N GLU A 60 3.65 -0.65 26.75
CA GLU A 60 4.23 -1.34 27.91
C GLU A 60 5.72 -0.96 28.13
N GLY A 61 6.27 -0.08 27.30
CA GLY A 61 7.66 0.41 27.41
C GLY A 61 8.71 -0.54 26.84
N LYS A 62 8.32 -1.65 26.19
CA LYS A 62 9.23 -2.59 25.54
C LYS A 62 9.77 -1.98 24.25
N LEU A 63 11.07 -2.15 24.01
CA LEU A 63 11.72 -1.72 22.77
C LEU A 63 11.21 -2.56 21.59
N ILE A 64 10.59 -1.90 20.61
CA ILE A 64 10.00 -2.55 19.42
C ILE A 64 10.70 -2.17 18.11
N ALA A 65 11.46 -1.07 18.10
CA ALA A 65 12.33 -0.71 16.97
C ALA A 65 13.50 0.18 17.43
N PRO A 66 14.65 0.15 16.72
CA PRO A 66 15.76 1.05 17.02
C PRO A 66 15.41 2.51 16.71
N ASP A 67 16.26 3.43 17.16
CA ASP A 67 16.17 4.84 16.80
C ASP A 67 16.30 4.98 15.26
N PRO A 68 15.36 5.65 14.56
CA PRO A 68 15.46 5.90 13.12
C PRO A 68 16.79 6.52 12.69
N ALA A 69 17.44 7.31 13.57
CA ALA A 69 18.74 7.93 13.30
C ALA A 69 19.88 6.91 13.12
N THR A 70 19.69 5.64 13.52
CA THR A 70 20.69 4.58 13.30
C THR A 70 20.51 3.85 11.96
N LEU A 71 19.45 4.16 11.20
CA LEU A 71 19.18 3.52 9.91
C LEU A 71 19.94 4.21 8.77
N PRO A 72 20.18 3.51 7.63
CA PRO A 72 20.75 4.15 6.44
C PRO A 72 19.88 5.36 6.01
N PRO A 73 20.45 6.58 5.92
CA PRO A 73 19.68 7.81 5.85
C PRO A 73 18.89 7.99 4.55
N ASP A 74 19.36 7.40 3.44
CA ASP A 74 18.75 7.53 2.11
C ASP A 74 17.77 6.40 1.75
N LYS A 75 17.51 5.49 2.68
CA LYS A 75 16.45 4.48 2.57
C LYS A 75 15.22 4.94 3.35
N LEU A 76 14.09 4.28 3.16
CA LEU A 76 12.94 4.44 4.05
C LEU A 76 12.54 3.05 4.54
N ASP A 77 12.64 2.82 5.84
CA ASP A 77 12.10 1.61 6.45
C ASP A 77 10.65 1.86 6.88
N PHE A 78 9.71 1.24 6.17
CA PHE A 78 8.28 1.45 6.39
C PHE A 78 7.85 1.08 7.81
N HIS A 79 8.38 -0.01 8.38
CA HIS A 79 8.03 -0.40 9.73
C HIS A 79 8.48 0.63 10.77
N LYS A 80 9.66 1.24 10.61
CA LYS A 80 10.16 2.23 11.59
C LYS A 80 9.45 3.57 11.43
N LEU A 81 9.08 3.92 10.20
CA LEU A 81 8.15 5.02 9.93
C LEU A 81 6.79 4.79 10.63
N TRP A 82 6.15 3.63 10.42
CA TRP A 82 4.81 3.36 10.95
C TRP A 82 4.77 3.24 12.47
N LEU A 83 5.87 2.82 13.10
CA LEU A 83 6.00 2.73 14.56
C LEU A 83 6.44 4.06 15.21
N HIS A 84 6.80 5.07 14.43
CA HIS A 84 7.34 6.32 14.96
C HIS A 84 6.34 6.97 15.94
N PRO A 85 6.77 7.35 17.17
CA PRO A 85 5.85 7.88 18.19
C PRO A 85 5.23 9.24 17.80
N ALA A 86 5.93 10.02 16.98
CA ALA A 86 5.42 11.28 16.42
C ALA A 86 4.63 11.10 15.11
N LEU A 87 4.27 9.88 14.71
CA LEU A 87 3.50 9.64 13.49
C LEU A 87 2.10 10.27 13.59
N LEU A 88 1.86 11.30 12.78
CA LEU A 88 0.55 11.94 12.64
C LEU A 88 -0.28 11.28 11.53
N PHE A 89 0.34 10.99 10.39
CA PHE A 89 -0.41 10.49 9.23
C PHE A 89 0.49 9.68 8.32
N ALA A 90 0.20 8.40 8.11
CA ALA A 90 0.81 7.65 7.03
C ALA A 90 -0.14 6.72 6.32
N GLN A 91 0.27 6.24 5.15
CA GLN A 91 -0.38 5.12 4.47
C GLN A 91 0.39 3.83 4.73
N THR A 92 -0.34 2.73 4.96
CA THR A 92 0.21 1.37 5.08
C THR A 92 -0.63 0.39 4.28
N CYS A 93 -0.32 -0.90 4.39
CA CYS A 93 -1.06 -2.01 3.79
C CYS A 93 -1.78 -2.83 4.87
N TRP A 94 -2.87 -3.50 4.51
CA TRP A 94 -3.56 -4.39 5.46
C TRP A 94 -2.75 -5.62 5.86
N GLY A 95 -1.75 -6.01 5.06
CA GLY A 95 -0.88 -7.14 5.38
C GLY A 95 -0.04 -6.89 6.64
N PRO A 96 0.77 -5.81 6.72
CA PRO A 96 1.45 -5.44 7.97
C PRO A 96 0.49 -5.21 9.14
N MET A 97 -0.70 -4.65 8.88
CA MET A 97 -1.74 -4.44 9.90
C MET A 97 -2.20 -5.75 10.54
N GLU A 98 -2.48 -6.77 9.73
CA GLU A 98 -2.86 -8.11 10.20
C GLU A 98 -1.69 -8.86 10.85
N LEU A 99 -0.46 -8.61 10.40
CA LEU A 99 0.77 -9.20 10.94
C LEU A 99 1.31 -8.48 12.19
N GLY A 100 0.49 -7.63 12.82
CA GLY A 100 0.74 -7.10 14.17
C GLY A 100 0.84 -5.58 14.26
N LEU A 101 1.01 -4.85 13.15
CA LEU A 101 1.11 -3.39 13.17
C LEU A 101 -0.13 -2.73 13.79
N SER A 102 -1.32 -3.33 13.64
CA SER A 102 -2.59 -2.84 14.20
C SER A 102 -2.58 -2.66 15.73
N ARG A 103 -1.65 -3.31 16.45
CA ARG A 103 -1.46 -3.12 17.90
C ARG A 103 -0.80 -1.78 18.23
N HIS A 104 -0.04 -1.21 17.29
CA HIS A 104 0.84 -0.05 17.49
C HIS A 104 0.37 1.20 16.75
N VAL A 105 -0.73 1.14 16.01
CA VAL A 105 -1.26 2.28 15.23
C VAL A 105 -2.77 2.35 15.34
N GLN A 106 -3.34 3.45 14.87
CA GLN A 106 -4.79 3.65 14.77
C GLN A 106 -5.16 4.01 13.34
N VAL A 107 -6.22 3.38 12.80
CA VAL A 107 -6.76 3.72 11.48
C VAL A 107 -7.56 5.01 11.54
N VAL A 108 -7.22 5.97 10.67
CA VAL A 108 -7.90 7.26 10.57
C VAL A 108 -8.80 7.36 9.34
N GLY A 109 -8.59 6.53 8.32
CA GLY A 109 -9.46 6.45 7.14
C GLY A 109 -8.87 5.57 6.05
N GLN A 110 -9.51 5.55 4.89
CA GLN A 110 -9.08 4.83 3.68
C GLN A 110 -9.37 5.71 2.45
N PRO A 111 -8.56 5.65 1.38
CA PRO A 111 -8.90 6.26 0.10
C PRO A 111 -9.97 5.43 -0.62
N SER A 112 -10.57 6.02 -1.65
CA SER A 112 -11.42 5.31 -2.61
C SER A 112 -10.59 4.85 -3.80
N TYR A 113 -10.98 3.72 -4.34
CA TYR A 113 -10.43 3.07 -5.51
C TYR A 113 -11.38 3.13 -6.72
N ASP A 114 -12.48 3.89 -6.66
CA ASP A 114 -13.47 3.99 -7.74
C ASP A 114 -12.88 4.44 -9.08
N ALA A 115 -11.75 5.15 -9.06
CA ALA A 115 -11.03 5.60 -10.26
C ALA A 115 -10.31 4.46 -11.00
N TYR A 116 -10.21 3.26 -10.42
CA TYR A 116 -9.40 2.17 -10.92
C TYR A 116 -10.25 0.92 -11.21
N GLU A 117 -9.96 0.23 -12.31
CA GLU A 117 -10.57 -1.07 -12.55
C GLU A 117 -10.18 -2.07 -11.46
N GLY A 118 -11.16 -2.79 -10.92
CA GLY A 118 -10.98 -3.62 -9.74
C GLY A 118 -11.23 -2.88 -8.42
N GLY A 119 -11.43 -1.56 -8.46
CA GLY A 119 -11.84 -0.75 -7.32
C GLY A 119 -13.35 -0.59 -7.18
N GLN A 120 -13.81 -0.46 -5.94
CA GLN A 120 -15.17 -0.03 -5.60
C GLN A 120 -15.19 0.55 -4.18
N GLY A 121 -15.42 1.86 -4.06
CA GLY A 121 -15.32 2.58 -2.80
C GLY A 121 -13.96 2.34 -2.14
N GLU A 122 -13.97 1.93 -0.87
CA GLU A 122 -12.75 1.62 -0.11
C GLU A 122 -12.12 0.26 -0.44
N LEU A 123 -12.66 -0.48 -1.42
CA LEU A 123 -12.19 -1.82 -1.77
C LEU A 123 -11.42 -1.83 -3.08
N TYR A 124 -10.43 -2.72 -3.20
CA TYR A 124 -9.71 -2.99 -4.44
C TYR A 124 -9.45 -4.48 -4.65
N SER A 125 -9.18 -4.84 -5.91
CA SER A 125 -8.65 -6.13 -6.33
C SER A 125 -7.25 -5.97 -6.92
N SER A 126 -6.41 -6.99 -6.76
CA SER A 126 -5.14 -7.10 -7.47
C SER A 126 -5.35 -7.72 -8.85
N ALA A 127 -4.77 -7.11 -9.87
CA ALA A 127 -4.63 -7.69 -11.20
C ALA A 127 -3.55 -8.77 -11.19
N LEU A 128 -3.88 -9.96 -11.71
CA LEU A 128 -2.90 -11.01 -11.98
C LEU A 128 -2.35 -10.78 -13.39
N VAL A 129 -1.06 -10.47 -13.49
CA VAL A 129 -0.42 -10.10 -14.77
C VAL A 129 0.54 -11.18 -15.25
N MET A 130 0.51 -11.48 -16.55
CA MET A 130 1.44 -12.37 -17.26
C MET A 130 1.95 -11.68 -18.53
N ARG A 131 2.98 -12.22 -19.19
CA ARG A 131 3.46 -11.62 -20.46
C ARG A 131 2.36 -11.66 -21.53
N THR A 132 2.35 -10.65 -22.40
CA THR A 132 1.45 -10.59 -23.55
C THR A 132 1.58 -11.86 -24.40
N GLY A 133 0.45 -12.47 -24.74
CA GLY A 133 0.39 -13.71 -25.52
C GLY A 133 0.47 -15.00 -24.71
N GLU A 134 0.72 -14.94 -23.39
CA GLU A 134 0.73 -16.13 -22.54
C GLU A 134 -0.65 -16.48 -21.95
N GLY A 135 -1.66 -15.62 -22.09
CA GLY A 135 -3.03 -15.87 -21.67
C GLY A 135 -4.02 -14.86 -22.24
N PRO A 136 -5.33 -15.13 -22.16
CA PRO A 136 -6.34 -14.18 -22.58
C PRO A 136 -6.39 -12.99 -21.62
N GLU A 137 -6.51 -11.79 -22.16
CA GLU A 137 -6.74 -10.59 -21.35
C GLU A 137 -8.16 -10.59 -20.78
N VAL A 138 -8.31 -10.26 -19.49
CA VAL A 138 -9.60 -10.26 -18.79
C VAL A 138 -9.85 -8.97 -18.02
N ARG A 139 -11.13 -8.61 -17.91
CA ARG A 139 -11.62 -7.47 -17.12
C ARG A 139 -11.92 -7.90 -15.68
N SER A 140 -11.90 -6.95 -14.75
CA SER A 140 -12.29 -7.22 -13.36
C SER A 140 -13.77 -7.66 -13.28
N PRO A 141 -14.10 -8.73 -12.53
CA PRO A 141 -15.48 -9.13 -12.30
C PRO A 141 -16.31 -8.04 -11.62
N ALA A 142 -17.53 -7.81 -12.12
CA ALA A 142 -18.44 -6.79 -11.59
C ALA A 142 -18.97 -7.13 -10.18
N ASP A 143 -18.97 -8.41 -9.80
CA ASP A 143 -19.37 -8.88 -8.46
C ASP A 143 -18.22 -8.86 -7.45
N GLY A 144 -16.98 -8.59 -7.89
CA GLY A 144 -15.79 -8.49 -7.04
C GLY A 144 -15.25 -9.82 -6.54
N ARG A 145 -15.73 -10.94 -7.09
CA ARG A 145 -15.18 -12.26 -6.79
C ARG A 145 -13.82 -12.45 -7.47
N ALA A 146 -13.03 -13.37 -6.92
CA ALA A 146 -11.77 -13.75 -7.54
C ALA A 146 -12.02 -14.42 -8.90
N LEU A 147 -11.19 -14.08 -9.88
CA LEU A 147 -11.08 -14.74 -11.17
C LEU A 147 -9.66 -15.27 -11.29
N LEU A 148 -9.44 -16.51 -10.84
CA LEU A 148 -8.12 -17.14 -10.86
C LEU A 148 -7.99 -18.06 -12.09
N PRO A 149 -7.03 -17.83 -12.99
CA PRO A 149 -6.82 -18.68 -14.16
C PRO A 149 -5.99 -19.92 -13.78
N LEU A 150 -6.54 -20.82 -12.95
CA LEU A 150 -5.80 -21.93 -12.29
C LEU A 150 -4.99 -22.79 -13.27
N ASP A 151 -5.60 -23.22 -14.39
CA ASP A 151 -4.91 -24.03 -15.39
C ASP A 151 -3.73 -23.31 -16.04
N LEU A 152 -3.85 -22.00 -16.23
CA LEU A 152 -2.81 -21.18 -16.84
C LEU A 152 -1.61 -20.97 -15.91
N ILE A 153 -1.87 -20.84 -14.61
CA ILE A 153 -0.87 -20.46 -13.61
C ILE A 153 -0.17 -21.65 -12.97
N ARG A 154 -0.68 -22.86 -13.19
CA ARG A 154 -0.09 -24.10 -12.68
C ARG A 154 1.32 -24.30 -13.21
N GLY A 155 2.26 -24.57 -12.30
CA GLY A 155 3.67 -24.75 -12.57
C GLY A 155 4.43 -23.47 -12.96
N LYS A 156 3.79 -22.30 -12.94
CA LYS A 156 4.43 -21.02 -13.27
C LYS A 156 5.31 -20.50 -12.12
N ARG A 157 6.24 -19.60 -12.44
CA ARG A 157 7.06 -18.88 -11.47
C ARG A 157 6.32 -17.61 -11.03
N PHE A 158 6.01 -17.51 -9.74
CA PHE A 158 5.26 -16.39 -9.19
C PHE A 158 6.18 -15.36 -8.54
N THR A 159 6.00 -14.08 -8.84
CA THR A 159 6.70 -13.00 -8.14
C THR A 159 5.72 -12.05 -7.46
N PHE A 160 6.12 -11.55 -6.31
CA PHE A 160 5.34 -10.62 -5.50
C PHE A 160 6.29 -9.57 -4.89
N ASN A 161 5.74 -8.54 -4.26
CA ASN A 161 6.51 -7.44 -3.71
C ASN A 161 7.25 -7.82 -2.42
N SER A 162 6.53 -8.27 -1.39
CA SER A 162 7.08 -8.72 -0.11
C SER A 162 6.14 -9.69 0.60
N LEU A 163 6.64 -10.46 1.56
CA LEU A 163 5.87 -11.50 2.27
C LEU A 163 4.69 -10.95 3.09
N ASP A 164 4.77 -9.69 3.52
CA ASP A 164 3.72 -8.99 4.26
C ASP A 164 2.73 -8.26 3.34
N SER A 165 2.80 -8.43 2.03
CA SER A 165 1.95 -7.71 1.08
C SER A 165 0.54 -8.30 0.97
N MET A 166 -0.48 -7.49 1.30
CA MET A 166 -1.88 -7.87 1.06
C MET A 166 -2.14 -8.14 -0.42
N SER A 167 -1.80 -7.20 -1.30
CA SER A 167 -2.06 -7.28 -2.73
C SER A 167 -1.25 -8.35 -3.44
N GLY A 168 0.02 -8.50 -3.03
CA GLY A 168 1.01 -9.28 -3.77
C GLY A 168 1.06 -10.76 -3.41
N ILE A 169 0.78 -11.15 -2.16
CA ILE A 169 0.86 -12.56 -1.76
C ILE A 169 -0.29 -13.02 -0.86
N ILE A 170 -0.70 -12.24 0.14
CA ILE A 170 -1.72 -12.68 1.10
C ILE A 170 -3.09 -12.85 0.42
N ALA A 171 -3.52 -11.88 -0.41
CA ALA A 171 -4.77 -11.96 -1.13
C ALA A 171 -4.80 -13.13 -2.14
N PRO A 172 -3.78 -13.32 -3.00
CA PRO A 172 -3.64 -14.51 -3.83
C PRO A 172 -3.69 -15.83 -3.05
N THR A 173 -2.97 -15.94 -1.93
CA THR A 173 -2.98 -17.15 -1.08
C THR A 173 -4.41 -17.49 -0.63
N ARG A 174 -5.14 -16.52 -0.09
CA ARG A 174 -6.51 -16.70 0.38
C ARG A 174 -7.48 -17.10 -0.73
N ASP A 175 -7.33 -16.51 -1.92
CA ASP A 175 -8.20 -16.84 -3.06
C ASP A 175 -7.87 -18.23 -3.62
N LEU A 176 -6.60 -18.63 -3.62
CA LEU A 176 -6.19 -19.99 -3.98
C LEU A 176 -6.74 -21.02 -2.98
N GLU A 177 -6.60 -20.76 -1.68
CA GLU A 177 -7.15 -21.62 -0.61
C GLU A 177 -8.67 -21.79 -0.75
N ALA A 178 -9.39 -20.69 -1.03
CA ALA A 178 -10.83 -20.73 -1.26
C ALA A 178 -11.21 -21.53 -2.53
N ALA A 179 -10.30 -21.64 -3.49
CA ALA A 179 -10.46 -22.48 -4.68
C ALA A 179 -9.96 -23.93 -4.50
N GLY A 180 -9.52 -24.31 -3.30
CA GLY A 180 -8.99 -25.65 -3.01
C GLY A 180 -7.54 -25.86 -3.45
N GLU A 181 -6.81 -24.79 -3.74
CA GLU A 181 -5.39 -24.79 -4.12
C GLU A 181 -4.53 -24.17 -3.01
N SER A 182 -3.21 -24.16 -3.21
CA SER A 182 -2.27 -23.42 -2.36
C SER A 182 -1.26 -22.69 -3.23
N LEU A 183 -0.34 -21.94 -2.60
CA LEU A 183 0.81 -21.36 -3.29
C LEU A 183 1.74 -22.42 -3.93
N ASP A 184 1.56 -23.71 -3.65
CA ASP A 184 2.33 -24.81 -4.26
C ASP A 184 1.85 -25.15 -5.68
N ILE A 185 0.76 -24.51 -6.14
CA ILE A 185 0.40 -24.48 -7.56
C ILE A 185 1.53 -23.91 -8.43
N PHE A 186 2.39 -23.05 -7.86
CA PHE A 186 3.54 -22.43 -8.53
C PHE A 186 4.80 -23.27 -8.37
N SER A 187 5.65 -23.31 -9.41
CA SER A 187 6.92 -24.04 -9.37
C SER A 187 7.99 -23.34 -8.53
N SER A 188 7.92 -22.02 -8.42
CA SER A 188 8.79 -21.21 -7.55
C SER A 188 8.16 -19.87 -7.24
N ARG A 189 8.68 -19.21 -6.20
CA ARG A 189 8.21 -17.93 -5.69
C ARG A 189 9.38 -17.01 -5.38
N ASN A 190 9.32 -15.73 -5.73
CA ASN A 190 10.37 -14.76 -5.40
C ASN A 190 9.83 -13.36 -5.05
N GLU A 191 10.51 -12.69 -4.12
CA GLU A 191 10.28 -11.28 -3.81
C GLU A 191 10.92 -10.38 -4.87
N SER A 192 10.24 -9.31 -5.22
CA SER A 192 10.66 -8.29 -6.20
C SER A 192 10.86 -6.90 -5.59
N GLY A 193 10.46 -6.73 -4.33
CA GLY A 193 10.59 -5.48 -3.57
C GLY A 193 9.50 -4.44 -3.83
N GLY A 194 8.61 -4.63 -4.81
CA GLY A 194 7.53 -3.68 -5.10
C GLY A 194 6.74 -4.01 -6.36
N HIS A 195 5.54 -3.45 -6.51
CA HIS A 195 4.66 -3.73 -7.65
C HIS A 195 5.30 -3.39 -9.01
N ARG A 196 5.99 -2.25 -9.13
CA ARG A 196 6.79 -1.92 -10.32
C ARG A 196 7.83 -3.00 -10.62
N GLY A 197 8.56 -3.45 -9.59
CA GLY A 197 9.55 -4.51 -9.71
C GLY A 197 8.95 -5.86 -10.12
N SER A 198 7.75 -6.19 -9.64
CA SER A 198 7.01 -7.40 -10.04
C SER A 198 6.67 -7.38 -11.53
N ILE A 199 6.15 -6.24 -12.03
CA ILE A 199 5.81 -6.04 -13.45
C ILE A 199 7.05 -6.19 -14.33
N VAL A 200 8.15 -5.51 -13.99
CA VAL A 200 9.43 -5.61 -14.71
C VAL A 200 9.93 -7.06 -14.72
N THR A 201 9.85 -7.76 -13.59
CA THR A 201 10.30 -9.16 -13.46
C THR A 201 9.51 -10.10 -14.37
N VAL A 202 8.19 -9.92 -14.51
CA VAL A 202 7.35 -10.70 -15.43
C VAL A 202 7.66 -10.34 -16.89
N ALA A 203 7.74 -9.05 -17.20
CA ALA A 203 8.01 -8.53 -18.54
C ALA A 203 9.39 -8.97 -19.09
N GLU A 204 10.38 -9.14 -18.21
CA GLU A 204 11.73 -9.60 -18.56
C GLU A 204 11.86 -11.13 -18.64
N GLY A 205 10.81 -11.90 -18.36
CA GLY A 205 10.89 -13.36 -18.40
C GLY A 205 11.50 -14.00 -17.15
N ARG A 206 11.76 -13.23 -16.09
CA ARG A 206 12.37 -13.73 -14.84
C ARG A 206 11.33 -14.40 -13.91
N ALA A 207 10.08 -13.99 -14.00
CA ALA A 207 8.92 -14.70 -13.46
C ALA A 207 7.83 -14.78 -14.54
N ASP A 208 6.77 -15.53 -14.31
CA ASP A 208 5.70 -15.74 -15.28
C ASP A 208 4.41 -15.01 -14.88
N ILE A 209 4.18 -14.83 -13.58
CA ILE A 209 2.98 -14.19 -13.06
C ILE A 209 3.27 -13.35 -11.81
N ALA A 210 2.54 -12.25 -11.65
CA ALA A 210 2.53 -11.41 -10.46
C ALA A 210 1.13 -10.89 -10.11
N ALA A 211 0.89 -10.59 -8.84
CA ALA A 211 -0.31 -9.90 -8.38
C ALA A 211 0.00 -8.41 -8.07
N ILE A 212 -0.73 -7.50 -8.71
CA ILE A 212 -0.49 -6.05 -8.68
C ILE A 212 -1.75 -5.35 -8.21
N ASP A 213 -1.69 -4.51 -7.16
CA ASP A 213 -2.88 -3.73 -6.78
C ASP A 213 -3.32 -2.79 -7.93
N CYS A 214 -4.61 -2.52 -8.04
CA CYS A 214 -5.16 -1.81 -9.19
C CYS A 214 -4.62 -0.38 -9.39
N GLU A 215 -4.27 0.33 -8.31
CA GLU A 215 -3.70 1.68 -8.41
C GLU A 215 -2.24 1.62 -8.86
N SER A 216 -1.43 0.71 -8.31
CA SER A 216 -0.07 0.46 -8.82
C SER A 216 -0.09 0.01 -10.29
N TRP A 217 -1.08 -0.77 -10.71
CA TRP A 217 -1.26 -1.15 -12.10
C TRP A 217 -1.57 0.07 -12.98
N ALA A 218 -2.48 0.94 -12.55
CA ALA A 218 -2.77 2.19 -13.25
C ALA A 218 -1.54 3.11 -13.36
N LEU A 219 -0.74 3.23 -12.29
CA LEU A 219 0.53 3.96 -12.31
C LEU A 219 1.54 3.30 -13.27
N ALA A 220 1.63 1.98 -13.28
CA ALA A 220 2.51 1.25 -14.19
C ALA A 220 2.16 1.50 -15.65
N GLN A 221 0.88 1.47 -16.00
CA GLN A 221 0.44 1.78 -17.37
C GLN A 221 0.83 3.20 -17.80
N ARG A 222 0.83 4.17 -16.87
CA ARG A 222 1.24 5.56 -17.14
C ARG A 222 2.75 5.72 -17.29
N PHE A 223 3.55 5.05 -16.45
CA PHE A 223 4.96 5.42 -16.23
C PHE A 223 5.98 4.29 -16.39
N GLU A 224 5.57 3.02 -16.43
CA GLU A 224 6.48 1.88 -16.53
C GLU A 224 6.39 1.25 -17.93
N PRO A 225 7.41 1.43 -18.81
CA PRO A 225 7.40 0.83 -20.15
C PRO A 225 7.20 -0.69 -20.17
N ALA A 226 7.67 -1.40 -19.13
CA ALA A 226 7.48 -2.85 -19.01
C ALA A 226 5.99 -3.25 -18.91
N ALA A 227 5.11 -2.36 -18.43
CA ALA A 227 3.67 -2.62 -18.35
C ALA A 227 3.04 -2.90 -19.73
N ARG A 228 3.64 -2.43 -20.83
CA ARG A 228 3.18 -2.71 -22.20
C ARG A 228 3.43 -4.15 -22.66
N LYS A 229 4.25 -4.91 -21.94
CA LYS A 229 4.64 -6.28 -22.27
C LYS A 229 3.89 -7.33 -21.44
N VAL A 230 2.97 -6.90 -20.59
CA VAL A 230 2.16 -7.77 -19.74
C VAL A 230 0.68 -7.45 -19.91
N VAL A 231 -0.17 -8.45 -19.68
CA VAL A 231 -1.62 -8.35 -19.75
C VAL A 231 -2.24 -8.94 -18.48
N ILE A 232 -3.44 -8.47 -18.14
CA ILE A 232 -4.18 -8.98 -16.99
C ILE A 232 -4.87 -10.28 -17.39
N VAL A 233 -4.54 -11.39 -16.72
CA VAL A 233 -5.11 -12.72 -16.97
C VAL A 233 -6.08 -13.18 -15.87
N GLY A 234 -6.18 -12.42 -14.78
CA GLY A 234 -7.04 -12.72 -13.65
C GLY A 234 -7.09 -11.61 -12.62
N TRP A 235 -7.89 -11.80 -11.59
CA TRP A 235 -8.12 -10.82 -10.52
C TRP A 235 -8.29 -11.53 -9.18
N THR A 236 -7.77 -10.95 -8.10
CA THR A 236 -8.12 -11.38 -6.74
C THR A 236 -9.54 -10.90 -6.39
N ALA A 237 -10.16 -11.51 -5.39
CA ALA A 237 -11.39 -10.97 -4.79
C ALA A 237 -11.13 -9.57 -4.20
N ARG A 238 -12.17 -8.73 -4.18
CA ARG A 238 -12.08 -7.39 -3.58
C ARG A 238 -11.79 -7.45 -2.09
N ARG A 239 -10.90 -6.60 -1.62
CA ARG A 239 -10.47 -6.47 -0.22
C ARG A 239 -10.30 -5.01 0.14
N LYS A 240 -10.20 -4.71 1.44
CA LYS A 240 -9.99 -3.34 1.91
C LYS A 240 -8.72 -2.71 1.33
N GLY A 241 -8.86 -1.47 0.88
CA GLY A 241 -7.84 -0.57 0.39
C GLY A 241 -6.83 -0.12 1.44
N LEU A 242 -5.75 0.52 0.98
CA LEU A 242 -4.62 0.88 1.85
C LEU A 242 -5.03 1.90 2.93
N PRO A 243 -4.96 1.56 4.23
CA PRO A 243 -5.44 2.45 5.27
C PRO A 243 -4.48 3.61 5.53
N PHE A 244 -5.07 4.75 5.88
CA PHE A 244 -4.38 5.83 6.56
C PHE A 244 -4.34 5.54 8.06
N ILE A 245 -3.17 5.74 8.65
CA ILE A 245 -2.87 5.43 10.05
C ILE A 245 -2.21 6.62 10.76
N THR A 246 -2.31 6.62 12.09
CA THR A 246 -1.59 7.50 13.02
C THR A 246 -1.00 6.67 14.17
N ALA A 247 -0.11 7.27 14.99
CA ALA A 247 0.45 6.60 16.17
C ALA A 247 -0.64 6.08 17.14
N ARG A 248 -0.33 5.00 17.88
CA ARG A 248 -1.24 4.45 18.90
C ARG A 248 -1.60 5.44 20.01
N THR A 249 -0.70 6.38 20.29
CA THR A 249 -0.83 7.36 21.37
C THR A 249 -1.54 8.64 20.93
N THR A 250 -1.93 8.77 19.65
CA THR A 250 -2.64 9.95 19.17
C THR A 250 -3.96 10.14 19.92
N PRO A 251 -4.22 11.33 20.50
CA PRO A 251 -5.45 11.58 21.26
C PRO A 251 -6.72 11.40 20.43
N GLU A 252 -7.79 10.90 21.05
CA GLU A 252 -9.08 10.64 20.40
C GLU A 252 -9.65 11.90 19.71
N LYS A 253 -9.52 13.07 20.35
CA LYS A 253 -9.92 14.37 19.78
C LYS A 253 -9.21 14.64 18.44
N THR A 254 -7.91 14.35 18.36
CA THR A 254 -7.11 14.54 17.14
C THR A 254 -7.56 13.56 16.05
N ILE A 255 -7.82 12.29 16.40
CA ILE A 255 -8.32 11.28 15.45
C ILE A 255 -9.68 11.66 14.88
N LYS A 256 -10.59 12.12 15.74
CA LYS A 256 -11.90 12.61 15.31
C LYS A 256 -11.75 13.77 14.32
N ALA A 257 -10.91 14.74 14.63
CA ALA A 257 -10.64 15.88 13.74
C ALA A 257 -10.00 15.44 12.40
N MET A 258 -9.10 14.46 12.40
CA MET A 258 -8.53 13.88 11.17
C MET A 258 -9.59 13.15 10.34
N ARG A 259 -10.46 12.36 10.96
CA ARG A 259 -11.56 11.67 10.28
C ARG A 259 -12.53 12.66 9.62
N GLU A 260 -12.92 13.70 10.34
CA GLU A 260 -13.78 14.77 9.81
C GLU A 260 -13.10 15.53 8.65
N ALA A 261 -11.80 15.76 8.74
CA ALA A 261 -11.02 16.39 7.66
C ALA A 261 -10.98 15.53 6.39
N LEU A 262 -10.81 14.20 6.53
CA LEU A 262 -10.82 13.28 5.39
C LEU A 262 -12.18 13.25 4.68
N VAL A 263 -13.28 13.35 5.43
CA VAL A 263 -14.63 13.43 4.84
C VAL A 263 -14.81 14.71 4.02
N GLY A 264 -14.28 15.84 4.49
CA GLY A 264 -14.37 17.13 3.78
C GLY A 264 -13.55 17.19 2.49
N LEU A 265 -12.64 16.24 2.27
CA LEU A 265 -11.77 16.14 1.09
C LEU A 265 -12.24 15.09 0.08
N ALA A 266 -13.43 14.48 0.30
CA ALA A 266 -14.01 13.41 -0.53
C ALA A 266 -14.26 13.76 -2.01
N GLU A 267 -14.01 15.02 -2.41
CA GLU A 267 -14.07 15.48 -3.81
C GLU A 267 -12.68 15.57 -4.48
N GLN A 268 -11.59 15.18 -3.79
CA GLN A 268 -10.25 15.16 -4.38
C GLN A 268 -9.97 13.83 -5.10
N PRO A 269 -9.26 13.83 -6.25
CA PRO A 269 -9.10 12.65 -7.13
C PRO A 269 -8.49 11.39 -6.51
N ARG A 270 -7.87 11.48 -5.33
CA ARG A 270 -7.23 10.35 -4.61
C ARG A 270 -7.74 10.14 -3.17
N ILE A 271 -8.77 10.87 -2.77
CA ILE A 271 -9.43 10.70 -1.48
C ILE A 271 -10.92 10.81 -1.78
N GLN A 272 -11.55 9.71 -2.17
CA GLN A 272 -13.01 9.62 -2.12
C GLN A 272 -13.43 8.62 -1.04
N ARG A 273 -14.67 8.80 -0.59
CA ARG A 273 -15.29 8.28 0.63
C ARG A 273 -15.49 6.75 0.62
N VAL A 274 -15.61 6.15 1.80
CA VAL A 274 -16.83 5.43 2.30
C VAL A 274 -16.85 5.66 3.83
N GLY A 275 -17.88 6.23 4.46
CA GLY A 275 -19.19 5.62 4.69
C GLY A 275 -19.09 4.77 5.95
#